data_AF-A0A955T4F0-F1
#
_entry.id   AF-A0A955T4F0-F1
#
_cell.length_a   1.000
_cell.length_b   1.000
_cell.length_c   1.000
_cell.angle_alpha   90.00
_cell.angle_beta   90.00
_cell.angle_gamma   90.00
#
_symmetry.space_group_name_H-M   'P 1'
#
loop_
_entity.id
_entity.type
_entity.pdbx_description
1 polymer ?
#
loop_
_entity_poly.entity_id
_entity_poly.type
_entity_poly.pdbx_seq_one_letter_code
_entity_poly.pdbx_strand_id
1 'polypeptide(L)'
;MKFFILFLLFTMSAYAEDFGPRVETLKSHLDRLGFIVVTDDLSSAKQEKLDQLAERLKQDVTDEETFNQLYLEMDKVREWLLTHATDQPK
;
A
#
# COMPACT_ATOMS: atom_id res chain seq x y z
N MET A 1 -18.70 40.68 -30.68
CA MET A 1 -17.51 39.79 -30.52
C MET A 1 -16.58 40.43 -29.50
N LYS A 2 -16.47 39.90 -28.26
CA LYS A 2 -15.37 40.12 -27.28
C LYS A 2 -15.70 39.75 -25.82
N PHE A 3 -16.63 38.82 -25.54
CA PHE A 3 -16.86 38.38 -24.15
C PHE A 3 -17.11 36.87 -23.99
N PHE A 4 -16.93 36.06 -25.04
CA PHE A 4 -17.28 34.64 -25.00
C PHE A 4 -16.08 33.68 -24.83
N ILE A 5 -14.85 34.21 -24.71
CA ILE A 5 -13.62 33.38 -24.73
C ILE A 5 -12.93 33.31 -23.34
N LEU A 6 -13.45 33.99 -22.30
CA LEU A 6 -12.76 34.06 -21.00
C LEU A 6 -13.29 33.07 -19.93
N PHE A 7 -14.30 32.26 -20.22
CA PHE A 7 -14.92 31.37 -19.22
C PHE A 7 -14.57 29.89 -19.37
N LEU A 8 -13.80 29.51 -20.40
CA LEU A 8 -13.55 28.10 -20.74
C LEU A 8 -12.24 27.52 -20.17
N LEU A 9 -11.54 28.24 -19.30
CA LEU A 9 -10.19 27.87 -18.83
C LEU A 9 -10.10 27.48 -17.34
N PHE A 10 -11.22 27.42 -16.60
CA PHE A 10 -11.19 27.26 -15.13
C PHE A 10 -11.62 25.87 -14.62
N THR A 11 -11.75 24.85 -15.47
CA THR A 11 -12.15 23.49 -15.07
C THR A 11 -11.02 22.46 -15.14
N MET A 12 -9.77 22.90 -15.24
CA MET A 12 -8.62 22.05 -14.87
C MET A 12 -8.50 22.05 -13.35
N SER A 13 -9.55 21.59 -12.68
CA SER A 13 -9.50 21.27 -11.26
C SER A 13 -8.39 20.26 -11.08
N ALA A 14 -7.36 20.68 -10.33
CA ALA A 14 -6.31 19.82 -9.82
C ALA A 14 -6.97 18.54 -9.28
N TYR A 15 -6.67 17.41 -9.92
CA TYR A 15 -6.98 16.10 -9.35
C TYR A 15 -6.01 15.96 -8.17
N ALA A 16 -6.40 16.46 -7.00
CA ALA A 16 -5.69 16.15 -5.77
C ALA A 16 -5.78 14.63 -5.65
N GLU A 17 -4.63 13.98 -5.77
CA GLU A 17 -4.55 12.53 -5.74
C GLU A 17 -4.98 12.06 -4.36
N ASP A 18 -6.16 11.43 -4.27
CA ASP A 18 -6.68 10.88 -3.04
C ASP A 18 -6.03 9.52 -2.78
N PHE A 19 -5.00 9.51 -1.93
CA PHE A 19 -4.31 8.29 -1.52
C PHE A 19 -5.11 7.46 -0.51
N GLY A 20 -6.15 8.00 0.12
CA GLY A 20 -6.93 7.31 1.15
C GLY A 20 -7.44 5.94 0.70
N PRO A 21 -8.21 5.84 -0.40
CA PRO A 21 -8.70 4.56 -0.90
C PRO A 21 -7.59 3.55 -1.27
N ARG A 22 -6.45 4.05 -1.75
CA ARG A 22 -5.29 3.21 -2.11
C ARG A 22 -4.62 2.65 -0.85
N VAL A 23 -4.46 3.47 0.18
CA VAL A 23 -3.93 3.05 1.48
C VAL A 23 -4.86 2.04 2.16
N GLU A 24 -6.19 2.24 2.10
CA GLU A 24 -7.15 1.25 2.60
C GLU A 24 -7.04 -0.10 1.89
N THR A 25 -6.77 -0.08 0.58
CA THR A 25 -6.49 -1.31 -0.18
C THR A 25 -5.23 -2.02 0.35
N LEU A 26 -4.16 -1.27 0.66
CA LEU A 26 -2.95 -1.85 1.26
C LEU A 26 -3.18 -2.40 2.67
N LYS A 27 -4.05 -1.79 3.47
CA LYS A 27 -4.47 -2.35 4.78
C LYS A 27 -5.18 -3.70 4.61
N SER A 28 -6.10 -3.80 3.66
CA SER A 28 -6.73 -5.09 3.31
C SER A 28 -5.70 -6.13 2.82
N HIS A 29 -4.63 -5.71 2.15
CA HIS A 29 -3.54 -6.63 1.78
C HIS A 29 -2.73 -7.09 2.98
N LEU A 30 -2.42 -6.19 3.93
CA LEU A 30 -1.75 -6.54 5.18
C LEU A 30 -2.52 -7.62 5.95
N ASP A 31 -3.84 -7.46 6.08
CA ASP A 31 -4.70 -8.45 6.74
C ASP A 31 -4.56 -9.83 6.08
N ARG A 32 -4.52 -9.87 4.74
CA ARG A 32 -4.33 -11.11 3.98
C ARG A 32 -2.96 -11.74 4.21
N LEU A 33 -1.89 -10.95 4.31
CA LEU A 33 -0.56 -11.44 4.63
C LEU A 33 -0.49 -12.08 6.03
N GLY A 34 -1.30 -11.58 6.97
CA GLY A 34 -1.44 -12.16 8.31
C GLY A 34 -1.85 -13.64 8.31
N PHE A 35 -2.62 -14.08 7.30
CA PHE A 35 -3.06 -15.47 7.17
C PHE A 35 -2.01 -16.43 6.62
N ILE A 36 -0.89 -15.94 6.06
CA ILE A 36 0.17 -16.83 5.54
C ILE A 36 0.89 -17.49 6.71
N VAL A 37 0.73 -18.80 6.86
CA VAL A 37 1.41 -19.58 7.91
C VAL A 37 2.85 -19.83 7.48
N VAL A 38 3.80 -19.47 8.36
CA VAL A 38 5.23 -19.75 8.20
C VAL A 38 5.65 -20.81 9.21
N THR A 39 6.85 -21.35 9.05
CA THR A 39 7.43 -22.29 10.03
C THR A 39 7.53 -21.66 11.43
N ASP A 40 7.40 -22.49 12.47
CA ASP A 40 7.33 -22.03 13.88
C ASP A 40 8.55 -21.18 14.29
N ASP A 41 9.73 -21.53 13.79
CA ASP A 41 10.99 -20.81 14.03
C ASP A 41 11.01 -19.38 13.46
N LEU A 42 10.14 -19.09 12.50
CA LEU A 42 10.03 -17.78 11.85
C LEU A 42 8.78 -16.99 12.26
N SER A 43 7.96 -17.51 13.17
CA SER A 43 6.72 -16.85 13.62
C SER A 43 6.97 -15.45 14.21
N SER A 44 8.00 -15.29 15.04
CA SER A 44 8.37 -13.99 15.60
C SER A 44 8.84 -13.00 14.52
N ALA A 45 9.63 -13.47 13.55
CA ALA A 45 10.12 -12.65 12.44
C ALA A 45 8.99 -12.24 11.49
N LYS A 46 8.00 -13.12 11.26
CA LYS A 46 6.76 -12.78 10.56
C LYS A 46 6.02 -11.66 11.29
N GLN A 47 5.79 -11.80 12.59
CA GLN A 47 5.02 -10.82 13.35
C GLN A 47 5.70 -9.45 13.31
N GLU A 48 7.03 -9.40 13.50
CA GLU A 48 7.79 -8.16 13.42
C GLU A 48 7.62 -7.46 12.06
N LYS A 49 7.68 -8.19 10.95
CA LYS A 49 7.48 -7.62 9.60
C LYS A 49 6.07 -7.07 9.40
N LEU A 50 5.05 -7.77 9.89
CA LEU A 50 3.67 -7.33 9.79
C LEU A 50 3.41 -6.09 10.66
N ASP A 51 3.97 -6.05 11.86
CA ASP A 51 3.87 -4.89 12.76
C ASP A 51 4.57 -3.66 12.15
N GLN A 52 5.76 -3.83 11.56
CA GLN A 52 6.47 -2.75 10.86
C GLN A 52 5.63 -2.17 9.69
N LEU A 53 5.02 -3.03 8.88
CA LEU A 53 4.11 -2.58 7.81
C LEU A 53 2.87 -1.88 8.37
N ALA A 54 2.29 -2.40 9.46
CA ALA A 54 1.13 -1.79 10.11
C ALA A 54 1.45 -0.38 10.61
N GLU A 55 2.61 -0.17 11.23
CA GLU A 55 3.07 1.16 11.66
C GLU A 55 3.32 2.08 10.47
N ARG A 56 3.90 1.57 9.37
CA ARG A 56 4.11 2.38 8.16
C ARG A 56 2.78 2.83 7.53
N LEU A 57 1.76 1.97 7.53
CA LEU A 57 0.41 2.26 7.02
C LEU A 57 -0.38 3.29 7.86
N LYS A 58 0.09 3.63 9.06
CA LYS A 58 -0.48 4.71 9.88
C LYS A 58 0.08 6.09 9.53
N GLN A 59 1.17 6.14 8.78
CA GLN A 59 1.80 7.39 8.37
C GLN A 59 1.04 7.97 7.16
N ASP A 60 0.93 9.30 7.10
CA ASP A 60 0.26 9.96 5.99
C ASP A 60 1.03 9.76 4.67
N VAL A 61 0.28 9.45 3.61
CA VAL A 61 0.79 9.30 2.25
C VAL A 61 0.30 10.49 1.45
N THR A 62 1.21 11.43 1.19
CA THR A 62 0.90 12.72 0.53
C THR A 62 1.32 12.78 -0.93
N ASP A 63 2.07 11.78 -1.39
CA ASP A 63 2.65 11.74 -2.72
C ASP A 63 2.83 10.29 -3.22
N GLU A 64 2.97 10.21 -4.53
CA GLU A 64 3.07 8.95 -5.27
C GLU A 64 4.36 8.19 -4.96
N GLU A 65 5.45 8.89 -4.65
CA GLU A 65 6.72 8.26 -4.26
C GLU A 65 6.55 7.48 -2.95
N THR A 66 5.97 8.11 -1.93
CA THR A 66 5.69 7.52 -0.63
C THR A 66 4.74 6.33 -0.77
N PHE A 67 3.69 6.47 -1.59
CA PHE A 67 2.78 5.36 -1.86
C PHE A 67 3.52 4.17 -2.50
N ASN A 68 4.34 4.42 -3.52
CA ASN A 68 5.06 3.37 -4.24
C ASN A 68 6.08 2.67 -3.36
N GLN A 69 6.78 3.40 -2.49
CA GLN A 69 7.68 2.79 -1.50
C GLN A 69 6.92 1.83 -0.58
N LEU A 70 5.76 2.25 -0.05
CA LEU A 70 4.92 1.41 0.79
C LEU A 70 4.40 0.16 0.06
N TYR A 71 4.01 0.30 -1.20
CA TYR A 71 3.63 -0.82 -2.04
C TYR A 71 4.79 -1.82 -2.23
N LEU A 72 6.01 -1.33 -2.49
CA LEU A 72 7.19 -2.18 -2.66
C LEU A 72 7.60 -2.88 -1.36
N GLU A 73 7.46 -2.21 -0.21
CA GLU A 73 7.69 -2.83 1.10
C GLU A 73 6.69 -3.97 1.35
N MET A 74 5.42 -3.76 1.02
CA MET A 74 4.37 -4.78 1.10
C MET A 74 4.72 -6.00 0.25
N ASP A 75 5.15 -5.78 -1.01
CA ASP A 75 5.50 -6.88 -1.92
C ASP A 75 6.72 -7.66 -1.45
N LYS A 76 7.75 -6.99 -0.93
CA LYS A 76 8.93 -7.67 -0.32
C LYS A 76 8.54 -8.55 0.86
N VAL A 77 7.65 -8.07 1.73
CA VAL A 77 7.17 -8.89 2.86
C VAL A 77 6.34 -10.07 2.35
N ARG A 78 5.49 -9.86 1.35
CA ARG A 78 4.75 -10.94 0.69
C ARG A 78 5.68 -11.99 0.10
N GLU A 79 6.70 -11.61 -0.66
CA GLU A 79 7.69 -12.52 -1.22
C GLU A 79 8.41 -13.31 -0.13
N TRP A 80 8.81 -12.64 0.95
CA TRP A 80 9.43 -13.30 2.09
C TRP A 80 8.48 -14.32 2.73
N LEU A 81 7.23 -13.94 2.97
CA LEU A 81 6.21 -14.83 3.56
C LEU A 81 5.96 -16.05 2.68
N LEU A 82 5.82 -15.87 1.38
CA LEU A 82 5.60 -16.97 0.44
C LEU A 82 6.81 -17.91 0.34
N THR A 83 8.02 -17.37 0.44
CA THR A 83 9.26 -18.16 0.46
C THR A 83 9.35 -19.05 1.70
N HIS A 84 8.83 -18.60 2.84
CA HIS A 84 8.89 -19.30 4.12
C HIS A 84 7.54 -19.91 4.54
N ALA A 85 6.56 -19.92 3.64
CA ALA A 85 5.24 -20.45 3.91
C ALA A 85 5.33 -21.96 4.12
N THR A 86 4.58 -22.46 5.10
CA THR A 86 4.49 -23.90 5.38
C THR A 86 3.83 -24.66 4.21
N ASP A 87 2.92 -24.01 3.50
CA ASP A 87 2.28 -24.53 2.28
C ASP A 87 2.58 -23.58 1.11
N GLN A 88 3.54 -23.96 0.27
CA GLN A 88 3.90 -23.19 -0.92
C GLN A 88 2.97 -23.56 -2.08
N PRO A 89 2.37 -22.58 -2.78
CA PRO A 89 1.60 -22.87 -3.99
C PRO A 89 2.50 -23.58 -5.02
N LYS A 90 2.06 -24.75 -5.52
CA LYS A 90 2.73 -25.52 -6.58
C LYS A 90 2.42 -24.99 -7.97
#